data_AF-A0A1J1ACE8-F1
#
_entry.id   AF-A0A1J1ACE8-F1
#
_cell.length_a   1.000
_cell.length_b   1.000
_cell.length_c   1.000
_cell.angle_alpha   90.00
_cell.angle_beta   90.00
_cell.angle_gamma   90.00
#
_symmetry.space_group_name_H-M   'P 1'
#
loop_
_entity.id
_entity.type
_entity.pdbx_description
1 polymer ?
#
loop_
_entity_poly.entity_id
_entity_poly.type
_entity_poly.pdbx_seq_one_letter_code
_entity_poly.pdbx_strand_id
1 'polypeptide(L)'
;MKAETKSGDIKEISVPPQFGIGINVGVKGSNIDFHRYKELLRVAAASVGFNSSYFDEPHPYSNTQDAEKYLRVADDQSGPIHARDGPIARMGHLLENDRSGYRKVVQNDRSQQGNNVPGYYHTVTLGPERVREAFPDHELPVEVKHYYTRNPESFSDSHPLSNPKLGASYQVNRWDEKIGVTDEELTQLERELDRIVLSVAADAGLDIAPQEGDGPFVEDAYWEIETSEAGANPIDLDLTRIRQESESVTVRQLADGLSPVQWETLETAVSDGGVVSPADVAEEHDRHINSVYRALAEIDDLLDRAYNQIALKNEHVAELVLDAVQRAKQTNERAFDAVASAKEAADRGLEAGQSAFVAWAAKHGIDVQNRDEARLVLRMEGLSNEEQRRKIRQGFELWTEANNDPIEYLNAKIDLGPRMASTARYYIEA
;
A
#
# COMPACT_ATOMS: atom_id res chain seq x y z
N MET A 1 -39.95 16.07 -14.49
CA MET A 1 -39.55 16.67 -15.79
C MET A 1 -39.27 15.54 -16.76
N LYS A 2 -39.41 15.70 -18.08
CA LYS A 2 -39.07 14.66 -19.07
C LYS A 2 -37.90 15.15 -19.92
N ALA A 3 -36.89 14.31 -20.13
CA ALA A 3 -35.78 14.59 -21.02
C ALA A 3 -35.61 13.48 -22.04
N GLU A 4 -35.33 13.89 -23.27
CA GLU A 4 -35.02 12.98 -24.35
C GLU A 4 -33.53 12.65 -24.32
N THR A 5 -33.20 11.37 -24.32
CA THR A 5 -31.82 10.88 -24.37
C THR A 5 -31.27 10.99 -25.80
N LYS A 6 -29.95 10.81 -25.97
CA LYS A 6 -29.31 10.77 -27.29
C LYS A 6 -29.84 9.65 -28.20
N SER A 7 -30.48 8.62 -27.63
CA SER A 7 -31.14 7.52 -28.35
C SER A 7 -32.61 7.78 -28.67
N GLY A 8 -33.17 8.94 -28.28
CA GLY A 8 -34.59 9.28 -28.47
C GLY A 8 -35.50 8.77 -27.35
N ASP A 9 -34.98 8.06 -26.34
CA ASP A 9 -35.78 7.58 -25.22
C ASP A 9 -36.14 8.73 -24.28
N ILE A 10 -37.41 8.79 -23.88
CA ILE A 10 -37.89 9.78 -22.91
C ILE A 10 -37.64 9.24 -21.49
N LYS A 11 -36.72 9.87 -20.77
CA LYS A 11 -36.47 9.62 -19.35
C LYS A 11 -37.19 10.63 -18.47
N GLU A 12 -37.74 10.15 -17.37
CA GLU A 12 -38.27 11.02 -16.33
C GLU A 12 -37.12 11.50 -15.44
N ILE A 13 -36.91 12.81 -15.42
CA ILE A 13 -36.00 13.49 -14.50
C ILE A 13 -36.81 13.86 -13.25
N SER A 14 -36.41 13.28 -12.13
CA SER A 14 -36.89 13.69 -10.81
C SER A 14 -36.40 15.11 -10.54
N VAL A 15 -37.34 16.04 -10.42
CA VAL A 15 -37.06 17.42 -10.01
C VAL A 15 -37.60 17.54 -8.59
N PRO A 16 -36.79 18.01 -7.63
CA PRO A 16 -37.25 18.14 -6.25
C PRO A 16 -38.52 19.01 -6.20
N PRO A 17 -39.54 18.64 -5.39
CA PRO A 17 -40.81 19.36 -5.35
C PRO A 17 -40.68 20.86 -5.06
N GLN A 18 -39.59 21.25 -4.39
CA GLN A 18 -39.30 22.60 -3.95
C GLN A 18 -38.52 23.45 -4.97
N PHE A 19 -38.12 22.88 -6.12
CA PHE A 19 -37.32 23.57 -7.13
C PHE A 19 -38.08 24.73 -7.81
N GLY A 20 -39.40 24.63 -7.93
CA GLY A 20 -40.21 25.63 -8.61
C GLY A 20 -39.90 25.74 -10.10
N ILE A 21 -39.84 26.98 -10.62
CA ILE A 21 -39.52 27.30 -12.01
C ILE A 21 -38.07 27.76 -12.07
N GLY A 22 -37.28 27.13 -12.94
CA GLY A 22 -35.88 27.48 -13.13
C GLY A 22 -35.28 26.86 -14.38
N ILE A 23 -34.00 27.16 -14.61
CA ILE A 23 -33.21 26.57 -15.68
C ILE A 23 -32.12 25.70 -15.06
N ASN A 24 -31.87 24.54 -15.65
CA ASN A 24 -30.73 23.69 -15.29
C ASN A 24 -29.64 23.90 -16.34
N VAL A 25 -28.44 24.27 -15.89
CA VAL A 25 -27.30 24.53 -16.77
C VAL A 25 -26.12 23.66 -16.32
N GLY A 26 -25.61 22.86 -17.25
CA GLY A 26 -24.34 22.16 -17.07
C GLY A 26 -23.23 22.95 -17.74
N VAL A 27 -22.27 23.43 -16.95
CA VAL A 27 -21.06 24.09 -17.47
C VAL A 27 -19.89 23.12 -17.37
N LYS A 28 -19.10 23.02 -18.44
CA LYS A 28 -17.88 22.21 -18.48
C LYS A 28 -16.74 23.07 -19.01
N GLY A 29 -15.61 23.03 -18.32
CA GLY A 29 -14.40 23.73 -18.68
C GLY A 29 -13.17 22.95 -18.24
N SER A 30 -12.00 23.42 -18.63
CA SER A 30 -10.72 22.85 -18.24
C SER A 30 -9.73 23.98 -18.02
N ASN A 31 -8.91 23.90 -16.98
CA ASN A 31 -7.94 24.93 -16.60
C ASN A 31 -8.59 26.32 -16.40
N ILE A 32 -9.74 26.35 -15.72
CA ILE A 32 -10.43 27.58 -15.32
C ILE A 32 -10.56 27.54 -13.80
N ASP A 33 -10.18 28.64 -13.15
CA ASP A 33 -10.38 28.87 -11.73
C ASP A 33 -11.84 28.63 -11.30
N PHE A 34 -12.02 27.96 -10.16
CA PHE A 34 -13.34 27.48 -9.71
C PHE A 34 -14.34 28.63 -9.51
N HIS A 35 -13.89 29.79 -9.03
CA HIS A 35 -14.75 30.94 -8.75
C HIS A 35 -15.19 31.68 -10.03
N ARG A 36 -14.51 31.46 -11.16
CA ARG A 36 -14.79 32.17 -12.42
C ARG A 36 -15.99 31.61 -13.20
N TYR A 37 -16.42 30.38 -12.93
CA TYR A 37 -17.48 29.74 -13.71
C TYR A 37 -18.81 30.50 -13.67
N LYS A 38 -19.20 31.04 -12.51
CA LYS A 38 -20.43 31.84 -12.35
C LYS A 38 -20.38 33.10 -13.21
N GLU A 39 -19.27 33.83 -13.17
CA GLU A 39 -19.08 35.04 -13.97
C GLU A 39 -19.07 34.73 -15.47
N LEU A 40 -18.34 33.69 -15.89
CA LEU A 40 -18.27 33.28 -17.29
C LEU A 40 -19.64 32.86 -17.83
N LEU A 41 -20.44 32.15 -17.02
CA LEU A 41 -21.81 31.80 -17.38
C LEU A 41 -22.69 33.03 -17.59
N ARG A 42 -22.56 34.05 -16.73
CA ARG A 42 -23.30 35.32 -16.85
C ARG A 42 -22.94 36.05 -18.15
N VAL A 43 -21.65 36.13 -18.47
CA VAL A 43 -21.16 36.76 -19.70
C VAL A 43 -21.67 36.01 -20.93
N ALA A 44 -21.56 34.69 -20.93
CA ALA A 44 -22.05 33.84 -22.02
C ALA A 44 -23.57 33.99 -22.22
N ALA A 45 -24.35 33.96 -21.14
CA ALA A 45 -25.80 34.13 -21.19
C ALA A 45 -26.20 35.49 -21.78
N ALA A 46 -25.56 36.57 -21.32
CA ALA A 46 -25.80 37.92 -21.86
C ALA A 46 -25.48 38.00 -23.36
N SER A 47 -24.38 37.37 -23.80
CA SER A 47 -23.95 37.41 -25.21
C SER A 47 -24.96 36.78 -26.18
N VAL A 48 -25.79 35.85 -25.71
CA VAL A 48 -26.82 35.17 -26.52
C VAL A 48 -28.23 35.69 -26.23
N GLY A 49 -28.34 36.80 -25.49
CA GLY A 49 -29.59 37.52 -25.25
C GLY A 49 -30.40 37.07 -24.04
N PHE A 50 -29.86 36.22 -23.17
CA PHE A 50 -30.48 35.93 -21.87
C PHE A 50 -30.14 37.04 -20.86
N ASN A 51 -31.07 37.31 -19.94
CA ASN A 51 -30.77 38.19 -18.81
C ASN A 51 -29.77 37.48 -17.87
N SER A 52 -28.57 38.06 -17.72
CA SER A 52 -27.51 37.52 -16.87
C SER A 52 -27.89 37.46 -15.39
N SER A 53 -28.85 38.27 -14.94
CA SER A 53 -29.27 38.30 -13.53
C SER A 53 -29.93 36.98 -13.08
N TYR A 54 -30.38 36.13 -14.01
CA TYR A 54 -30.87 34.80 -13.69
C TYR A 54 -29.79 33.86 -13.14
N PHE A 55 -28.52 34.23 -13.25
CA PHE A 55 -27.38 33.43 -12.83
C PHE A 55 -26.61 34.09 -11.67
N ASP A 56 -27.15 35.13 -11.05
CA ASP A 56 -26.52 35.82 -9.92
C ASP A 56 -26.50 34.92 -8.67
N GLU A 57 -27.62 34.25 -8.41
CA GLU A 57 -27.83 33.38 -7.24
C GLU A 57 -28.13 31.94 -7.71
N PRO A 58 -27.12 31.05 -7.70
CA PRO A 58 -27.34 29.64 -7.97
C PRO A 58 -28.34 29.04 -6.97
N HIS A 59 -29.24 28.18 -7.46
CA HIS A 59 -30.17 27.46 -6.58
C HIS A 59 -29.39 26.54 -5.62
N PRO A 60 -29.86 26.29 -4.37
CA PRO A 60 -29.23 25.35 -3.42
C PRO A 60 -29.03 23.90 -3.88
N TYR A 61 -29.50 23.53 -5.08
CA TYR A 61 -29.26 22.21 -5.67
C TYR A 61 -28.13 22.23 -6.70
N SER A 62 -27.59 23.41 -7.00
CA SER A 62 -26.40 23.59 -7.82
C SER A 62 -25.22 22.95 -7.09
N ASN A 63 -24.40 22.22 -7.82
CA ASN A 63 -23.30 21.46 -7.24
C ASN A 63 -22.17 21.32 -8.24
N THR A 64 -20.98 21.10 -7.71
CA THR A 64 -19.80 20.80 -8.50
C THR A 64 -19.82 19.32 -8.89
N GLN A 65 -19.61 19.05 -10.18
CA GLN A 65 -19.65 17.69 -10.73
C GLN A 65 -18.25 17.10 -10.91
N ASP A 66 -17.25 17.94 -11.12
CA ASP A 66 -15.87 17.56 -11.37
C ASP A 66 -14.98 18.77 -11.06
N ALA A 67 -13.79 18.52 -10.51
CA ALA A 67 -12.77 19.51 -10.22
C ALA A 67 -11.43 18.81 -10.04
N GLU A 68 -10.36 19.38 -10.57
CA GLU A 68 -8.99 18.86 -10.42
C GLU A 68 -8.02 20.02 -10.23
N LYS A 69 -7.12 19.90 -9.26
CA LYS A 69 -5.91 20.71 -9.14
C LYS A 69 -4.72 19.80 -9.42
N TYR A 70 -3.69 20.33 -10.07
CA TYR A 70 -2.54 19.52 -10.46
C TYR A 70 -1.25 20.32 -10.47
N LEU A 71 -0.15 19.61 -10.30
CA LEU A 71 1.20 20.02 -10.63
C LEU A 71 1.66 19.21 -11.85
N ARG A 72 2.45 19.83 -12.71
CA ARG A 72 3.19 19.11 -13.74
C ARG A 72 4.61 18.90 -13.21
N VAL A 73 5.00 17.64 -13.11
CA VAL A 73 6.25 17.23 -12.49
C VAL A 73 7.22 16.83 -13.58
N ALA A 74 8.48 17.27 -13.50
CA ALA A 74 9.52 16.83 -14.41
C ALA A 74 9.57 15.29 -14.44
N ASP A 75 9.58 14.71 -15.64
CA ASP A 75 9.51 13.26 -15.86
C ASP A 75 10.53 12.50 -14.99
N ASP A 76 11.79 12.93 -15.03
CA ASP A 76 12.92 12.38 -14.29
C ASP A 76 12.82 12.51 -12.77
N GLN A 77 11.99 13.43 -12.28
CA GLN A 77 11.72 13.64 -10.85
C GLN A 77 10.43 12.95 -10.38
N SER A 78 9.58 12.49 -11.28
CA SER A 78 8.23 12.04 -10.94
C SER A 78 8.15 10.60 -10.39
N GLY A 79 9.20 9.81 -10.58
CA GLY A 79 9.31 8.40 -10.18
C GLY A 79 8.88 8.09 -8.74
N PRO A 80 9.35 8.82 -7.71
CA PRO A 80 9.00 8.58 -6.32
C PRO A 80 7.50 8.63 -6.02
N ILE A 81 6.71 9.41 -6.77
CA ILE A 81 5.25 9.54 -6.55
C ILE A 81 4.53 8.21 -6.76
N HIS A 82 4.91 7.48 -7.81
CA HIS A 82 4.28 6.25 -8.28
C HIS A 82 5.14 5.00 -8.01
N ALA A 83 6.20 5.13 -7.23
CA ALA A 83 7.02 4.01 -6.78
C ALA A 83 6.17 3.00 -5.99
N ARG A 84 6.64 1.76 -5.87
CA ARG A 84 5.95 0.71 -5.11
C ARG A 84 5.73 1.07 -3.63
N ASP A 85 6.61 1.88 -3.09
CA ASP A 85 6.55 2.44 -1.75
C ASP A 85 6.25 3.95 -1.76
N GLY A 86 5.87 4.51 -2.90
CA GLY A 86 5.51 5.92 -3.06
C GLY A 86 4.12 6.25 -2.51
N PRO A 87 3.77 7.55 -2.36
CA PRO A 87 2.52 8.01 -1.76
C PRO A 87 1.27 7.33 -2.32
N ILE A 88 1.16 7.15 -3.65
CA ILE A 88 -0.04 6.56 -4.27
C ILE A 88 -0.21 5.11 -3.83
N ALA A 89 0.87 4.33 -3.84
CA ALA A 89 0.84 2.94 -3.38
C ALA A 89 0.55 2.87 -1.88
N ARG A 90 1.22 3.71 -1.07
CA ARG A 90 1.01 3.76 0.39
C ARG A 90 -0.42 4.16 0.77
N MET A 91 -1.03 5.12 0.10
CA MET A 91 -2.46 5.46 0.28
C MET A 91 -3.39 4.32 -0.15
N GLY A 92 -2.97 3.53 -1.15
CA GLY A 92 -3.61 2.25 -1.45
C GLY A 92 -3.60 1.34 -0.23
N HIS A 93 -2.43 1.13 0.38
CA HIS A 93 -2.20 0.21 1.50
C HIS A 93 -2.69 0.68 2.87
N LEU A 94 -2.76 2.00 3.10
CA LEU A 94 -3.22 2.63 4.36
C LEU A 94 -4.54 2.05 4.88
N LEU A 95 -5.36 1.48 3.99
CA LEU A 95 -6.79 1.32 4.16
C LEU A 95 -7.22 -0.15 4.09
N GLU A 96 -6.28 -1.06 4.33
CA GLU A 96 -6.46 -2.51 4.32
C GLU A 96 -7.15 -3.06 5.57
N ASN A 97 -7.20 -2.27 6.64
CA ASN A 97 -7.49 -2.73 8.00
C ASN A 97 -8.97 -2.65 8.36
N ASP A 98 -9.75 -1.90 7.60
CA ASP A 98 -11.18 -1.73 7.81
C ASP A 98 -11.89 -2.12 6.49
N ARG A 99 -12.99 -2.86 6.54
CA ARG A 99 -13.74 -3.23 5.31
C ARG A 99 -14.84 -2.20 4.98
N SER A 100 -14.91 -1.10 5.73
CA SER A 100 -15.82 0.02 5.49
C SER A 100 -15.24 1.06 4.51
N GLY A 101 -16.02 2.02 4.05
CA GLY A 101 -15.57 3.05 3.10
C GLY A 101 -15.20 2.55 1.69
N TYR A 102 -14.79 3.50 0.83
CA TYR A 102 -14.43 3.23 -0.57
C TYR A 102 -12.95 3.49 -0.83
N ARG A 103 -12.26 2.52 -1.41
CA ARG A 103 -10.92 2.69 -2.01
C ARG A 103 -10.84 2.05 -3.39
N LYS A 104 -10.04 2.60 -4.29
CA LYS A 104 -9.70 1.96 -5.57
C LYS A 104 -8.29 2.33 -5.98
N VAL A 105 -7.45 1.34 -6.26
CA VAL A 105 -6.10 1.53 -6.80
C VAL A 105 -6.08 1.13 -8.27
N VAL A 106 -5.39 1.92 -9.10
CA VAL A 106 -5.08 1.60 -10.49
C VAL A 106 -3.60 1.83 -10.70
N GLN A 107 -2.90 0.84 -11.25
CA GLN A 107 -1.49 0.96 -11.63
C GLN A 107 -1.34 0.42 -13.05
N ASN A 108 -1.06 1.32 -13.99
CA ASN A 108 -0.83 0.97 -15.38
C ASN A 108 0.47 1.63 -15.85
N ASP A 109 1.46 0.80 -16.17
CA ASP A 109 2.77 1.20 -16.70
C ASP A 109 2.86 1.05 -18.22
N ARG A 110 1.72 0.98 -18.91
CA ARG A 110 1.68 0.86 -20.37
C ARG A 110 0.95 2.02 -21.02
N SER A 111 1.62 2.63 -22.00
CA SER A 111 1.00 3.64 -22.85
C SER A 111 -0.09 3.04 -23.74
N GLN A 112 -0.90 3.90 -24.37
CA GLN A 112 -1.94 3.47 -25.32
C GLN A 112 -1.39 2.71 -26.54
N GLN A 113 -0.10 2.88 -26.84
CA GLN A 113 0.60 2.18 -27.92
C GLN A 113 1.23 0.86 -27.45
N GLY A 114 1.11 0.52 -26.16
CA GLY A 114 1.64 -0.70 -25.57
C GLY A 114 3.09 -0.59 -25.10
N ASN A 115 3.71 0.59 -25.18
CA ASN A 115 5.07 0.84 -24.69
C ASN A 115 5.09 0.84 -23.17
N ASN A 116 6.17 0.33 -22.58
CA ASN A 116 6.40 0.41 -21.14
C ASN A 116 6.78 1.84 -20.76
N VAL A 117 5.90 2.51 -20.03
CA VAL A 117 6.07 3.86 -19.51
C VAL A 117 5.74 3.78 -18.02
N PRO A 118 6.76 3.67 -17.14
CA PRO A 118 6.53 3.63 -15.70
C PRO A 118 5.69 4.82 -15.23
N GLY A 119 4.69 4.56 -14.39
CA GLY A 119 3.80 5.62 -13.93
C GLY A 119 2.86 6.15 -15.01
N TYR A 120 2.64 5.43 -16.13
CA TYR A 120 1.80 5.95 -17.22
C TYR A 120 0.42 6.44 -16.73
N TYR A 121 -0.20 5.65 -15.86
CA TYR A 121 -1.44 6.00 -15.16
C TYR A 121 -1.54 5.25 -13.82
N HIS A 122 -1.22 5.94 -12.73
CA HIS A 122 -1.31 5.43 -11.37
C HIS A 122 -2.28 6.29 -10.56
N THR A 123 -3.29 5.67 -9.94
CA THR A 123 -4.28 6.39 -9.14
C THR A 123 -4.66 5.66 -7.87
N VAL A 124 -5.06 6.45 -6.88
CA VAL A 124 -5.79 5.98 -5.71
C VAL A 124 -7.03 6.85 -5.52
N THR A 125 -8.20 6.23 -5.52
CA THR A 125 -9.47 6.87 -5.19
C THR A 125 -9.84 6.58 -3.74
N LEU A 126 -10.17 7.62 -2.98
CA LEU A 126 -10.56 7.56 -1.57
C LEU A 126 -11.97 8.14 -1.40
N GLY A 127 -12.84 7.39 -0.71
CA GLY A 127 -14.15 7.87 -0.24
C GLY A 127 -14.01 8.80 0.98
N PRO A 128 -15.13 9.38 1.47
CA PRO A 128 -15.11 10.39 2.56
C PRO A 128 -14.54 9.88 3.88
N GLU A 129 -14.79 8.61 4.22
CA GLU A 129 -14.20 7.98 5.41
C GLU A 129 -12.69 7.83 5.25
N ARG A 130 -12.26 7.42 4.06
CA ARG A 130 -10.88 7.04 3.78
C ARG A 130 -9.96 8.22 3.54
N VAL A 131 -10.47 9.30 2.95
CA VAL A 131 -9.70 10.53 2.78
C VAL A 131 -9.29 11.11 4.14
N ARG A 132 -10.11 10.95 5.18
CA ARG A 132 -9.81 11.43 6.55
C ARG A 132 -8.67 10.67 7.21
N GLU A 133 -8.44 9.42 6.85
CA GLU A 133 -7.33 8.65 7.42
C GLU A 133 -5.98 9.18 6.93
N ALA A 134 -5.89 9.56 5.64
CA ALA A 134 -4.70 10.18 5.07
C ALA A 134 -4.64 11.70 5.32
N PHE A 135 -5.80 12.35 5.40
CA PHE A 135 -5.97 13.79 5.53
C PHE A 135 -7.04 14.12 6.58
N PRO A 136 -6.70 14.17 7.89
CA PRO A 136 -7.67 14.24 8.99
C PRO A 136 -8.72 15.35 8.91
N ASP A 137 -8.37 16.50 8.32
CA ASP A 137 -9.26 17.66 8.20
C ASP A 137 -10.05 17.69 6.88
N HIS A 138 -10.06 16.60 6.11
CA HIS A 138 -10.70 16.54 4.79
C HIS A 138 -12.03 15.82 4.84
N GLU A 139 -12.90 16.11 3.88
CA GLU A 139 -14.22 15.48 3.80
C GLU A 139 -14.52 14.97 2.40
N LEU A 140 -13.91 15.60 1.39
CA LEU A 140 -14.27 15.35 0.01
C LEU A 140 -13.65 14.06 -0.49
N PRO A 141 -14.44 13.17 -1.11
CA PRO A 141 -13.87 12.02 -1.80
C PRO A 141 -13.04 12.50 -2.99
N VAL A 142 -11.86 11.91 -3.15
CA VAL A 142 -10.89 12.32 -4.16
C VAL A 142 -10.28 11.13 -4.89
N GLU A 143 -9.76 11.39 -6.08
CA GLU A 143 -8.80 10.53 -6.75
C GLU A 143 -7.49 11.30 -6.93
N VAL A 144 -6.43 10.77 -6.31
CA VAL A 144 -5.05 11.21 -6.53
C VAL A 144 -4.50 10.45 -7.73
N LYS A 145 -3.86 11.17 -8.65
CA LYS A 145 -3.41 10.65 -9.94
C LYS A 145 -1.98 11.08 -10.21
N HIS A 146 -1.16 10.14 -10.64
CA HIS A 146 0.03 10.40 -11.45
C HIS A 146 -0.24 9.86 -12.85
N TYR A 147 -0.16 10.71 -13.88
CA TYR A 147 -0.50 10.31 -15.23
C TYR A 147 0.16 11.12 -16.33
N TYR A 148 0.40 10.47 -17.45
CA TYR A 148 0.84 11.12 -18.68
C TYR A 148 -0.35 11.51 -19.55
N THR A 149 -0.10 12.43 -20.49
CA THR A 149 -1.01 12.63 -21.62
C THR A 149 -1.11 11.35 -22.46
N ARG A 150 -2.02 11.32 -23.45
CA ARG A 150 -2.30 10.10 -24.22
C ARG A 150 -1.09 9.59 -25.04
N ASN A 151 -0.26 10.50 -25.54
CA ASN A 151 0.89 10.21 -26.39
C ASN A 151 2.08 11.12 -26.00
N PRO A 152 2.68 10.94 -24.80
CA PRO A 152 3.75 11.80 -24.32
C PRO A 152 4.97 11.76 -25.25
N GLU A 153 5.26 10.60 -25.85
CA GLU A 153 6.36 10.39 -26.79
C GLU A 153 6.24 11.16 -28.12
N SER A 154 5.06 11.73 -28.41
CA SER A 154 4.87 12.58 -29.59
C SER A 154 5.41 14.00 -29.39
N PHE A 155 5.78 14.35 -28.17
CA PHE A 155 6.33 15.64 -27.81
C PHE A 155 7.85 15.55 -27.62
N SER A 156 8.56 16.65 -27.87
CA SER A 156 9.97 16.75 -27.51
C SER A 156 10.14 16.78 -25.99
N ASP A 157 11.30 16.34 -25.49
CA ASP A 157 11.59 16.30 -24.04
C ASP A 157 11.36 17.65 -23.34
N SER A 158 11.66 18.76 -24.02
CA SER A 158 11.47 20.12 -23.51
C SER A 158 10.02 20.63 -23.54
N HIS A 159 9.08 19.86 -24.07
CA HIS A 159 7.69 20.30 -24.21
C HIS A 159 6.90 19.88 -22.96
N PRO A 160 6.12 20.76 -22.31
CA PRO A 160 5.44 20.44 -21.04
C PRO A 160 4.60 19.16 -21.06
N LEU A 161 3.94 18.86 -22.18
CA LEU A 161 3.13 17.64 -22.33
C LEU A 161 3.91 16.31 -22.42
N SER A 162 5.24 16.32 -22.52
CA SER A 162 6.05 15.11 -22.30
C SER A 162 6.08 14.70 -20.82
N ASN A 163 5.90 15.68 -19.91
CA ASN A 163 5.96 15.50 -18.48
C ASN A 163 4.60 15.09 -17.89
N PRO A 164 4.59 14.21 -16.86
CA PRO A 164 3.37 13.76 -16.22
C PRO A 164 2.74 14.84 -15.32
N LYS A 165 1.49 14.60 -14.94
CA LYS A 165 0.76 15.37 -13.95
C LYS A 165 0.63 14.59 -12.66
N LEU A 166 0.84 15.26 -11.54
CA LEU A 166 0.33 14.88 -10.23
C LEU A 166 -0.93 15.70 -9.98
N GLY A 167 -2.09 15.05 -9.89
CA GLY A 167 -3.38 15.73 -9.69
C GLY A 167 -4.20 15.12 -8.57
N ALA A 168 -5.01 15.95 -7.92
CA ALA A 168 -6.10 15.53 -7.04
C ALA A 168 -7.41 15.98 -7.66
N SER A 169 -8.34 15.04 -7.81
CA SER A 169 -9.65 15.31 -8.43
C SER A 169 -10.80 14.93 -7.51
N TYR A 170 -11.81 15.78 -7.45
CA TYR A 170 -13.02 15.53 -6.69
C TYR A 170 -13.87 14.42 -7.32
N GLN A 171 -14.40 13.51 -6.50
CA GLN A 171 -15.12 12.33 -6.94
C GLN A 171 -16.57 12.35 -6.44
N VAL A 172 -17.41 13.18 -7.06
CA VAL A 172 -18.83 13.37 -6.68
C VAL A 172 -19.62 12.07 -6.57
N ASN A 173 -19.29 11.03 -7.34
CA ASN A 173 -20.01 9.75 -7.35
C ASN A 173 -19.57 8.77 -6.24
N ARG A 174 -18.74 9.22 -5.30
CA ARG A 174 -18.20 8.39 -4.21
C ARG A 174 -18.82 8.65 -2.85
N TRP A 175 -19.87 9.48 -2.82
CA TRP A 175 -20.67 9.77 -1.65
C TRP A 175 -22.07 10.25 -2.04
N ASP A 176 -23.00 10.23 -1.09
CA ASP A 176 -24.38 10.67 -1.32
C ASP A 176 -24.54 12.19 -1.15
N GLU A 177 -23.55 12.84 -0.55
CA GLU A 177 -23.45 14.28 -0.40
C GLU A 177 -22.90 14.96 -1.66
N LYS A 178 -22.83 16.29 -1.64
CA LYS A 178 -22.38 17.11 -2.77
C LYS A 178 -21.75 18.38 -2.24
N ILE A 179 -20.68 18.82 -2.89
CA ILE A 179 -20.19 20.17 -2.69
C ILE A 179 -20.91 21.11 -3.66
N GLY A 180 -21.44 22.22 -3.14
CA GLY A 180 -22.16 23.21 -3.92
C GLY A 180 -21.26 24.06 -4.80
N VAL A 181 -21.70 25.30 -5.02
CA VAL A 181 -21.05 26.30 -5.87
C VAL A 181 -20.96 27.68 -5.20
N THR A 182 -21.19 27.73 -3.88
CA THR A 182 -20.98 28.95 -3.11
C THR A 182 -19.48 29.22 -2.96
N ASP A 183 -19.11 30.47 -2.67
CA ASP A 183 -17.69 30.82 -2.52
C ASP A 183 -17.03 30.04 -1.37
N GLU A 184 -17.74 29.78 -0.27
CA GLU A 184 -17.26 29.01 0.87
C GLU A 184 -16.97 27.54 0.48
N GLU A 185 -17.90 26.91 -0.24
CA GLU A 185 -17.76 25.54 -0.74
C GLU A 185 -16.64 25.43 -1.79
N LEU A 186 -16.56 26.37 -2.74
CA LEU A 186 -15.49 26.36 -3.74
C LEU A 186 -14.12 26.60 -3.09
N THR A 187 -14.05 27.42 -2.04
CA THR A 187 -12.82 27.61 -1.25
C THR A 187 -12.42 26.33 -0.50
N GLN A 188 -13.39 25.61 0.09
CA GLN A 188 -13.12 24.30 0.70
C GLN A 188 -12.57 23.32 -0.33
N LEU A 189 -13.22 23.23 -1.49
CA LEU A 189 -12.82 22.35 -2.58
C LEU A 189 -11.39 22.64 -3.04
N GLU A 190 -11.08 23.91 -3.30
CA GLU A 190 -9.74 24.32 -3.71
C GLU A 190 -8.71 23.99 -2.63
N ARG A 191 -8.97 24.35 -1.37
CA ARG A 191 -8.08 24.10 -0.24
C ARG A 191 -7.77 22.62 -0.06
N GLU A 192 -8.79 21.75 -0.11
CA GLU A 192 -8.60 20.31 0.06
C GLU A 192 -7.81 19.71 -1.11
N LEU A 193 -8.12 20.08 -2.35
CA LEU A 193 -7.39 19.59 -3.52
C LEU A 193 -5.92 20.07 -3.54
N ASP A 194 -5.67 21.34 -3.22
CA ASP A 194 -4.32 21.89 -3.14
C ASP A 194 -3.49 21.20 -2.06
N ARG A 195 -4.06 21.03 -0.86
CA ARG A 195 -3.36 20.34 0.22
C ARG A 195 -2.98 18.92 -0.18
N ILE A 196 -3.88 18.17 -0.84
CA ILE A 196 -3.60 16.79 -1.26
C ILE A 196 -2.43 16.76 -2.25
N VAL A 197 -2.48 17.59 -3.30
CA VAL A 197 -1.42 17.64 -4.31
C VAL A 197 -0.07 17.99 -3.68
N LEU A 198 -0.02 19.02 -2.83
CA LEU A 198 1.20 19.47 -2.18
C LEU A 198 1.73 18.45 -1.16
N SER A 199 0.85 17.81 -0.39
CA SER A 199 1.27 16.79 0.59
C SER A 199 1.82 15.56 -0.10
N VAL A 200 1.19 15.11 -1.20
CA VAL A 200 1.68 13.97 -1.99
C VAL A 200 3.03 14.28 -2.65
N ALA A 201 3.22 15.51 -3.15
CA ALA A 201 4.51 15.93 -3.68
C ALA A 201 5.59 15.94 -2.60
N ALA A 202 5.32 16.53 -1.44
CA ALA A 202 6.24 16.58 -0.31
C ALA A 202 6.59 15.18 0.23
N ASP A 203 5.59 14.31 0.35
CA ASP A 203 5.72 12.91 0.82
C ASP A 203 6.51 12.02 -0.16
N ALA A 204 6.48 12.36 -1.46
CA ALA A 204 7.37 11.79 -2.47
C ALA A 204 8.81 12.35 -2.42
N GLY A 205 9.09 13.32 -1.54
CA GLY A 205 10.39 13.96 -1.39
C GLY A 205 10.66 15.08 -2.41
N LEU A 206 9.63 15.59 -3.09
CA LEU A 206 9.78 16.70 -4.02
C LEU A 206 9.87 18.03 -3.25
N ASP A 207 10.81 18.89 -3.67
CA ASP A 207 10.91 20.25 -3.12
C ASP A 207 9.76 21.12 -3.65
N ILE A 208 8.78 21.36 -2.79
CA ILE A 208 7.61 22.19 -3.08
C ILE A 208 7.85 23.70 -2.92
N ALA A 209 9.02 24.10 -2.39
CA ALA A 209 9.35 25.50 -2.13
C ALA A 209 10.83 25.81 -2.47
N PRO A 210 11.27 25.54 -3.73
CA PRO A 210 12.66 25.72 -4.14
C PRO A 210 13.05 27.19 -4.11
N GLN A 211 14.22 27.50 -3.53
CA GLN A 211 14.69 28.87 -3.33
C GLN A 211 15.41 29.47 -4.56
N GLU A 212 15.90 28.64 -5.48
CA GLU A 212 16.79 29.08 -6.59
C GLU A 212 16.19 28.85 -8.00
N GLY A 213 14.88 28.61 -8.10
CA GLY A 213 14.16 28.53 -9.38
C GLY A 213 14.36 27.22 -10.17
N ASP A 214 15.14 26.27 -9.64
CA ASP A 214 15.32 24.93 -10.20
C ASP A 214 14.52 23.94 -9.34
N GLY A 215 13.22 23.84 -9.65
CA GLY A 215 12.26 23.00 -8.92
C GLY A 215 11.83 21.78 -9.72
N PRO A 216 11.22 20.76 -9.09
CA PRO A 216 10.78 19.54 -9.77
C PRO A 216 9.53 19.74 -10.65
N PHE A 217 9.08 20.98 -10.85
CA PHE A 217 7.85 21.30 -11.57
C PHE A 217 8.14 21.97 -12.90
N VAL A 218 7.23 21.77 -13.86
CA VAL A 218 7.34 22.30 -15.23
C VAL A 218 6.12 23.16 -15.52
N GLU A 219 6.34 24.42 -15.93
CA GLU A 219 5.26 25.32 -16.36
C GLU A 219 4.53 24.76 -17.58
N ASP A 220 3.28 25.17 -17.78
CA ASP A 220 2.57 24.89 -19.02
C ASP A 220 1.76 26.08 -19.54
N ALA A 221 1.02 25.86 -20.63
CA ALA A 221 0.28 26.92 -21.30
C ALA A 221 -0.83 27.56 -20.44
N TYR A 222 -1.16 26.98 -19.28
CA TYR A 222 -2.27 27.42 -18.44
C TYR A 222 -1.84 28.08 -17.13
N TRP A 223 -0.60 27.87 -16.67
CA TRP A 223 -0.10 28.40 -15.40
C TRP A 223 1.44 28.49 -15.38
N GLU A 224 1.93 29.43 -14.58
CA GLU A 224 3.36 29.67 -14.29
C GLU A 224 3.68 29.11 -12.89
N ILE A 225 4.95 28.73 -12.65
CA ILE A 225 5.35 28.20 -11.34
C ILE A 225 5.67 29.37 -10.42
N GLU A 226 4.92 29.48 -9.33
CA GLU A 226 5.16 30.47 -8.28
C GLU A 226 5.16 29.81 -6.91
N THR A 227 6.17 30.13 -6.08
CA THR A 227 6.13 29.83 -4.65
C THR A 227 5.24 30.86 -3.96
N SER A 228 4.28 30.38 -3.19
CA SER A 228 3.34 31.24 -2.48
C SER A 228 3.24 30.84 -1.02
N GLU A 229 3.26 31.81 -0.12
CA GLU A 229 2.85 31.62 1.29
C GLU A 229 1.32 31.58 1.44
N ALA A 230 0.59 31.99 0.40
CA ALA A 230 -0.86 31.87 0.32
C ALA A 230 -1.24 30.49 -0.24
N GLY A 231 -1.93 29.68 0.55
CA GLY A 231 -2.39 28.36 0.15
C GLY A 231 -2.58 27.42 1.34
N ALA A 232 -3.04 26.20 1.06
CA ALA A 232 -3.12 25.18 2.08
C ALA A 232 -1.72 24.60 2.33
N ASN A 233 -1.24 24.68 3.58
CA ASN A 233 0.01 24.02 3.94
C ASN A 233 -0.12 22.50 3.70
N PRO A 234 0.90 21.85 3.12
CA PRO A 234 0.96 20.41 3.06
C PRO A 234 0.97 19.85 4.49
N ILE A 235 0.47 18.64 4.64
CA ILE A 235 0.56 17.89 5.88
C ILE A 235 1.49 16.70 5.70
N ASP A 236 2.09 16.26 6.79
CA ASP A 236 2.75 14.96 6.81
C ASP A 236 1.67 13.89 6.68
N LEU A 237 1.83 12.99 5.71
CA LEU A 237 0.88 11.90 5.54
C LEU A 237 1.17 10.89 6.66
N ASP A 238 0.19 10.60 7.52
CA ASP A 238 0.31 9.61 8.60
C ASP A 238 0.30 8.16 8.06
N LEU A 239 1.21 7.87 7.12
CA LEU A 239 1.41 6.57 6.48
C LEU A 239 2.28 5.64 7.35
N THR A 240 2.96 6.21 8.34
CA THR A 240 3.99 5.55 9.15
C THR A 240 3.40 4.84 10.38
N ARG A 241 2.31 5.36 10.97
CA ARG A 241 1.69 4.78 12.18
C ARG A 241 1.13 3.38 11.93
N ILE A 242 0.59 3.11 10.75
CA ILE A 242 0.08 1.78 10.38
C ILE A 242 1.22 0.78 10.12
N ARG A 243 2.33 1.23 9.53
CA ARG A 243 3.45 0.36 9.12
C ARG A 243 4.28 -0.14 10.31
N GLN A 244 4.57 0.73 11.29
CA GLN A 244 5.41 0.37 12.44
C GLN A 244 4.70 -0.52 13.47
N GLU A 245 3.40 -0.31 13.72
CA GLU A 245 2.62 -1.22 14.58
C GLU A 245 2.47 -2.60 13.93
N SER A 246 2.26 -2.64 12.60
CA SER A 246 2.03 -3.88 11.85
C SER A 246 3.29 -4.73 11.64
N GLU A 247 4.42 -4.13 11.27
CA GLU A 247 5.69 -4.85 11.07
C GLU A 247 6.25 -5.41 12.40
N SER A 248 6.17 -4.64 13.50
CA SER A 248 6.64 -5.07 14.82
C SER A 248 5.86 -6.28 15.37
N VAL A 249 4.55 -6.28 15.19
CA VAL A 249 3.65 -7.33 15.69
C VAL A 249 3.80 -8.60 14.86
N THR A 250 3.84 -8.48 13.53
CA THR A 250 3.95 -9.64 12.62
C THR A 250 5.30 -10.34 12.75
N VAL A 251 6.40 -9.59 12.82
CA VAL A 251 7.75 -10.17 12.93
C VAL A 251 7.95 -10.90 14.25
N ARG A 252 7.42 -10.38 15.36
CA ARG A 252 7.56 -11.01 16.69
C ARG A 252 6.82 -12.34 16.76
N GLN A 253 5.56 -12.36 16.35
CA GLN A 253 4.71 -13.55 16.43
C GLN A 253 5.14 -14.67 15.47
N LEU A 254 5.57 -14.30 14.25
CA LEU A 254 6.11 -15.26 13.29
C LEU A 254 7.50 -15.80 13.72
N ALA A 255 8.28 -15.02 14.48
CA ALA A 255 9.57 -15.46 15.01
C ALA A 255 9.42 -16.45 16.18
N ASP A 256 8.38 -16.32 17.00
CA ASP A 256 8.12 -17.21 18.14
C ASP A 256 7.52 -18.57 17.73
N GLY A 257 7.08 -18.68 16.47
CA GLY A 257 6.53 -19.91 15.89
C GLY A 257 5.04 -20.08 16.20
N LEU A 258 4.28 -20.55 15.19
CA LEU A 258 2.84 -20.77 15.30
C LEU A 258 2.54 -22.25 15.55
N SER A 259 1.59 -22.52 16.45
CA SER A 259 1.03 -23.85 16.67
C SER A 259 0.18 -24.30 15.46
N PRO A 260 -0.06 -25.62 15.27
CA PRO A 260 -0.86 -26.13 14.16
C PRO A 260 -2.26 -25.51 14.06
N VAL A 261 -2.92 -25.26 15.20
CA VAL A 261 -4.26 -24.67 15.22
C VAL A 261 -4.22 -23.18 14.85
N GLN A 262 -3.17 -22.46 15.24
CA GLN A 262 -2.95 -21.07 14.81
C GLN A 262 -2.71 -21.01 13.30
N TRP A 263 -1.95 -21.95 12.75
CA TRP A 263 -1.75 -22.08 11.30
C TRP A 263 -3.04 -22.32 10.54
N GLU A 264 -3.82 -23.31 10.94
CA GLU A 264 -5.11 -23.67 10.32
C GLU A 264 -6.08 -22.48 10.37
N THR A 265 -6.11 -21.76 11.49
CA THR A 265 -6.95 -20.57 11.67
C THR A 265 -6.55 -19.42 10.74
N LEU A 266 -5.25 -19.16 10.62
CA LEU A 266 -4.71 -18.13 9.74
C LEU A 266 -4.86 -18.50 8.26
N GLU A 267 -4.72 -19.78 7.92
CA GLU A 267 -4.93 -20.31 6.57
C GLU A 267 -6.37 -20.11 6.09
N THR A 268 -7.35 -20.46 6.92
CA THR A 268 -8.77 -20.20 6.61
C THR A 268 -9.03 -18.70 6.50
N ALA A 269 -8.45 -17.88 7.39
CA ALA A 269 -8.61 -16.43 7.33
C ALA A 269 -8.09 -15.81 6.04
N VAL A 270 -6.94 -16.27 5.55
CA VAL A 270 -6.38 -15.81 4.28
C VAL A 270 -7.18 -16.34 3.08
N SER A 271 -7.65 -17.59 3.13
CA SER A 271 -8.32 -18.26 2.01
C SER A 271 -9.75 -17.72 1.77
N ASP A 272 -10.48 -17.39 2.83
CA ASP A 272 -11.84 -16.82 2.77
C ASP A 272 -11.85 -15.29 2.69
N GLY A 273 -10.69 -14.70 2.38
CA GLY A 273 -10.53 -13.29 2.08
C GLY A 273 -10.43 -12.39 3.31
N GLY A 274 -10.33 -12.92 4.53
CA GLY A 274 -9.96 -12.15 5.73
C GLY A 274 -11.04 -12.03 6.81
N VAL A 275 -12.14 -12.79 6.78
CA VAL A 275 -13.13 -12.85 7.87
C VAL A 275 -13.58 -14.29 8.07
N VAL A 276 -13.41 -14.85 9.27
CA VAL A 276 -13.82 -16.23 9.59
C VAL A 276 -14.53 -16.30 10.93
N SER A 277 -15.53 -17.17 11.04
CA SER A 277 -16.10 -17.56 12.32
C SER A 277 -15.21 -18.62 12.99
N PRO A 278 -14.96 -18.54 14.30
CA PRO A 278 -14.28 -19.63 15.05
C PRO A 278 -14.96 -21.00 14.90
N ALA A 279 -16.27 -21.02 14.61
CA ALA A 279 -17.00 -22.25 14.35
C ALA A 279 -16.63 -22.87 12.99
N ASP A 280 -16.40 -22.04 11.97
CA ASP A 280 -16.08 -22.50 10.61
C ASP A 280 -14.68 -23.12 10.58
N VAL A 281 -13.71 -22.48 11.26
CA VAL A 281 -12.36 -23.05 11.45
C VAL A 281 -12.40 -24.39 12.20
N ALA A 282 -13.25 -24.48 13.22
CA ALA A 282 -13.40 -25.71 14.00
C ALA A 282 -13.98 -26.85 13.15
N GLU A 283 -14.97 -26.55 12.31
CA GLU A 283 -15.58 -27.51 11.40
C GLU A 283 -14.65 -27.93 10.25
N GLU A 284 -13.97 -26.97 9.62
CA GLU A 284 -13.10 -27.22 8.47
C GLU A 284 -11.89 -28.09 8.84
N HIS A 285 -11.28 -27.87 10.01
CA HIS A 285 -10.06 -28.54 10.44
C HIS A 285 -10.26 -29.64 11.48
N ASP A 286 -11.51 -30.05 11.73
CA ASP A 286 -11.88 -31.05 12.75
C ASP A 286 -11.26 -30.74 14.13
N ARG A 287 -11.40 -29.47 14.55
CA ARG A 287 -10.87 -28.96 15.83
C ARG A 287 -11.98 -28.72 16.82
N HIS A 288 -11.65 -28.87 18.10
CA HIS A 288 -12.55 -28.46 19.17
C HIS A 288 -12.64 -26.93 19.23
N ILE A 289 -13.84 -26.36 19.25
CA ILE A 289 -14.06 -24.90 19.22
C ILE A 289 -13.29 -24.12 20.29
N ASN A 290 -13.16 -24.68 21.51
CA ASN A 290 -12.35 -24.07 22.57
C ASN A 290 -10.84 -24.02 22.26
N SER A 291 -10.32 -24.95 21.46
CA SER A 291 -8.92 -24.93 21.01
C SER A 291 -8.69 -23.81 20.00
N VAL A 292 -9.68 -23.57 19.13
CA VAL A 292 -9.69 -22.43 18.20
C VAL A 292 -9.73 -21.12 18.99
N TYR A 293 -10.63 -20.98 19.97
CA TYR A 293 -10.66 -19.79 20.83
C TYR A 293 -9.36 -19.52 21.61
N ARG A 294 -8.66 -20.58 22.05
CA ARG A 294 -7.35 -20.42 22.70
C ARG A 294 -6.28 -19.99 21.71
N ALA A 295 -6.21 -20.63 20.55
CA ALA A 295 -5.29 -20.24 19.48
C ALA A 295 -5.48 -18.76 19.12
N LEU A 296 -6.73 -18.34 18.92
CA LEU A 296 -7.12 -16.96 18.62
C LEU A 296 -6.77 -15.95 19.74
N ALA A 297 -6.82 -16.37 20.99
CA ALA A 297 -6.40 -15.53 22.12
C ALA A 297 -4.88 -15.35 22.16
N GLU A 298 -4.12 -16.34 21.68
CA GLU A 298 -2.67 -16.29 21.62
C GLU A 298 -2.15 -15.50 20.41
N ILE A 299 -2.87 -15.50 19.28
CA ILE A 299 -2.57 -14.66 18.09
C ILE A 299 -3.46 -13.40 18.01
N ASP A 300 -4.02 -12.95 19.14
CA ASP A 300 -4.89 -11.77 19.20
C ASP A 300 -4.23 -10.53 18.59
N ASP A 301 -2.90 -10.45 18.69
CA ASP A 301 -2.14 -9.36 18.12
C ASP A 301 -2.11 -9.35 16.58
N LEU A 302 -2.40 -10.47 15.90
CA LEU A 302 -2.52 -10.55 14.43
C LEU A 302 -3.96 -10.35 13.94
N LEU A 303 -4.93 -10.27 14.86
CA LEU A 303 -6.35 -10.32 14.56
C LEU A 303 -7.11 -9.07 15.00
N ASP A 304 -8.18 -8.74 14.29
CA ASP A 304 -9.19 -7.79 14.72
C ASP A 304 -10.52 -8.52 15.00
N ARG A 305 -11.21 -8.12 16.07
CA ARG A 305 -12.42 -8.78 16.57
C ARG A 305 -13.64 -7.89 16.37
N ALA A 306 -14.49 -8.27 15.41
CA ALA A 306 -15.86 -7.77 15.30
C ALA A 306 -16.82 -8.91 15.66
N TYR A 307 -17.84 -8.65 16.48
CA TYR A 307 -18.84 -9.63 16.97
C TYR A 307 -18.94 -10.97 16.19
N ASN A 308 -18.57 -12.09 16.85
CA ASN A 308 -18.57 -13.47 16.34
C ASN A 308 -17.76 -13.72 15.05
N GLN A 309 -16.92 -12.78 14.63
CA GLN A 309 -16.09 -12.84 13.44
C GLN A 309 -14.67 -12.39 13.77
N ILE A 310 -13.72 -12.90 13.00
CA ILE A 310 -12.30 -12.64 13.21
C ILE A 310 -11.68 -12.29 11.87
N ALA A 311 -11.00 -11.16 11.82
CA ALA A 311 -10.26 -10.69 10.66
C ALA A 311 -8.77 -10.58 10.96
N LEU A 312 -7.93 -10.62 9.92
CA LEU A 312 -6.52 -10.24 10.05
C LEU A 312 -6.43 -8.72 10.20
N LYS A 313 -5.50 -8.24 11.02
CA LYS A 313 -5.39 -6.79 11.30
C LYS A 313 -5.10 -5.93 10.06
N ASN A 314 -4.44 -6.47 9.03
CA ASN A 314 -4.14 -5.75 7.78
C ASN A 314 -3.77 -6.71 6.63
N GLU A 315 -3.82 -6.24 5.37
CA GLU A 315 -3.50 -7.08 4.19
C GLU A 315 -1.99 -7.29 4.02
N HIS A 316 -1.12 -6.43 4.58
CA HIS A 316 0.31 -6.77 4.75
C HIS A 316 0.54 -7.95 5.71
N VAL A 317 -0.18 -8.04 6.84
CA VAL A 317 -0.21 -9.21 7.74
C VAL A 317 -0.77 -10.39 6.96
N ALA A 318 -1.82 -10.20 6.17
CA ALA A 318 -2.38 -11.25 5.33
C ALA A 318 -1.39 -11.74 4.27
N GLU A 319 -0.61 -10.87 3.65
CA GLU A 319 0.46 -11.21 2.70
C GLU A 319 1.61 -11.90 3.41
N LEU A 320 2.07 -11.41 4.56
CA LEU A 320 3.13 -12.03 5.36
C LEU A 320 2.71 -13.40 5.89
N VAL A 321 1.45 -13.54 6.32
CA VAL A 321 0.85 -14.81 6.74
C VAL A 321 0.66 -15.71 5.54
N LEU A 322 0.14 -15.24 4.40
CA LEU A 322 -0.01 -16.00 3.16
C LEU A 322 1.34 -16.52 2.69
N ASP A 323 2.36 -15.67 2.66
CA ASP A 323 3.73 -16.03 2.35
C ASP A 323 4.27 -17.06 3.34
N ALA A 324 4.02 -16.88 4.64
CA ALA A 324 4.44 -17.83 5.66
C ALA A 324 3.71 -19.18 5.51
N VAL A 325 2.40 -19.18 5.21
CA VAL A 325 1.58 -20.37 4.92
C VAL A 325 2.08 -21.05 3.65
N GLN A 326 2.34 -20.31 2.58
CA GLN A 326 2.84 -20.84 1.30
C GLN A 326 4.25 -21.41 1.45
N ARG A 327 5.14 -20.71 2.17
CA ARG A 327 6.49 -21.21 2.51
C ARG A 327 6.40 -22.44 3.42
N ALA A 328 5.50 -22.47 4.38
CA ALA A 328 5.25 -23.64 5.24
C ALA A 328 4.72 -24.83 4.43
N LYS A 329 3.78 -24.62 3.50
CA LYS A 329 3.28 -25.65 2.56
C LYS A 329 4.37 -26.18 1.65
N GLN A 330 5.28 -25.33 1.18
CA GLN A 330 6.45 -25.74 0.40
C GLN A 330 7.51 -26.48 1.26
N THR A 331 7.55 -26.19 2.56
CA THR A 331 8.45 -26.84 3.54
C THR A 331 7.81 -28.12 4.13
N ASN A 332 6.51 -28.33 3.98
CA ASN A 332 5.74 -29.38 4.65
C ASN A 332 6.13 -30.82 4.29
N GLU A 333 6.78 -31.09 3.16
CA GLU A 333 7.31 -32.43 2.90
C GLU A 333 8.60 -32.75 3.67
N ARG A 334 9.30 -31.73 4.20
CA ARG A 334 10.58 -31.89 4.93
C ARG A 334 10.51 -31.47 6.39
N ALA A 335 9.51 -30.66 6.77
CA ALA A 335 9.30 -30.18 8.13
C ALA A 335 8.80 -31.27 9.10
N PHE A 336 8.06 -32.28 8.61
CA PHE A 336 7.62 -33.40 9.45
C PHE A 336 8.80 -34.22 10.00
N ASP A 337 9.90 -34.37 9.24
CA ASP A 337 11.11 -35.06 9.69
C ASP A 337 11.93 -34.20 10.69
N ALA A 338 11.87 -32.87 10.54
CA ALA A 338 12.55 -31.91 11.43
C ALA A 338 11.87 -31.75 12.79
N VAL A 339 10.52 -31.76 12.85
CA VAL A 339 9.77 -31.74 14.12
C VAL A 339 9.97 -33.03 14.91
N ALA A 340 10.09 -34.18 14.22
CA ALA A 340 10.44 -35.44 14.87
C ALA A 340 11.85 -35.38 15.50
N SER A 341 12.80 -34.74 14.80
CA SER A 341 14.18 -34.56 15.27
C SER A 341 14.33 -33.51 16.38
N ALA A 342 13.55 -32.42 16.34
CA ALA A 342 13.52 -31.39 17.38
C ALA A 342 12.88 -31.87 18.68
N LYS A 343 11.85 -32.72 18.58
CA LYS A 343 11.28 -33.41 19.74
C LYS A 343 12.30 -34.37 20.38
N GLU A 344 13.07 -35.09 19.56
CA GLU A 344 14.18 -35.92 20.03
C GLU A 344 15.29 -35.10 20.71
N ALA A 345 15.52 -33.85 20.31
CA ALA A 345 16.52 -32.95 20.93
C ALA A 345 16.03 -32.36 22.25
N ALA A 346 14.74 -32.04 22.35
CA ALA A 346 14.11 -31.59 23.60
C ALA A 346 14.10 -32.70 24.67
N ASP A 347 13.91 -33.97 24.26
CA ASP A 347 14.02 -35.14 25.14
C ASP A 347 15.47 -35.38 25.66
N ARG A 348 16.48 -34.72 25.07
CA ARG A 348 17.91 -34.88 25.41
C ARG A 348 18.52 -33.73 26.22
N GLY A 349 17.76 -32.67 26.52
CA GLY A 349 18.14 -31.65 27.52
C GLY A 349 19.33 -30.75 27.16
N LEU A 350 19.32 -30.13 25.98
CA LEU A 350 20.36 -29.16 25.55
C LEU A 350 20.03 -27.72 26.02
N GLU A 351 21.05 -26.94 26.40
CA GLU A 351 20.91 -25.57 26.92
C GLU A 351 20.46 -24.54 25.85
N ALA A 352 19.80 -23.45 26.29
CA ALA A 352 19.14 -22.45 25.43
C ALA A 352 20.02 -21.84 24.32
N GLY A 353 21.34 -21.70 24.55
CA GLY A 353 22.28 -21.23 23.53
C GLY A 353 22.49 -22.21 22.37
N GLN A 354 22.43 -23.52 22.64
CA GLN A 354 22.51 -24.55 21.59
C GLN A 354 21.24 -24.59 20.74
N SER A 355 20.10 -24.22 21.32
CA SER A 355 18.83 -24.10 20.59
C SER A 355 18.89 -23.03 19.49
N ALA A 356 19.54 -21.88 19.75
CA ALA A 356 19.68 -20.80 18.77
C ALA A 356 20.56 -21.19 17.57
N PHE A 357 21.68 -21.88 17.83
CA PHE A 357 22.56 -22.39 16.77
C PHE A 357 21.87 -23.47 15.92
N VAL A 358 21.19 -24.43 16.56
CA VAL A 358 20.45 -25.50 15.88
C VAL A 358 19.27 -24.93 15.08
N ALA A 359 18.54 -23.96 15.62
CA ALA A 359 17.44 -23.29 14.91
C ALA A 359 17.95 -22.48 13.70
N TRP A 360 19.07 -21.78 13.84
CA TRP A 360 19.71 -21.10 12.71
C TRP A 360 20.18 -22.08 11.63
N ALA A 361 20.78 -23.21 12.03
CA ALA A 361 21.25 -24.23 11.10
C ALA A 361 20.07 -24.84 10.34
N ALA A 362 18.99 -25.20 11.03
CA ALA A 362 17.75 -25.69 10.43
C ALA A 362 17.12 -24.69 9.45
N LYS A 363 17.03 -23.41 9.83
CA LYS A 363 16.53 -22.31 8.97
C LYS A 363 17.30 -22.16 7.66
N HIS A 364 18.58 -22.54 7.66
CA HIS A 364 19.46 -22.41 6.50
C HIS A 364 19.76 -23.74 5.79
N GLY A 365 19.04 -24.81 6.14
CA GLY A 365 19.21 -26.13 5.51
C GLY A 365 20.56 -26.80 5.85
N ILE A 366 21.16 -26.43 6.98
CA ILE A 366 22.46 -26.93 7.43
C ILE A 366 22.21 -28.11 8.36
N ASP A 367 22.59 -29.31 7.93
CA ASP A 367 22.55 -30.50 8.79
C ASP A 367 23.76 -30.51 9.72
N VAL A 368 23.50 -30.42 11.02
CA VAL A 368 24.49 -30.44 12.08
C VAL A 368 24.53 -31.83 12.69
N GLN A 369 25.54 -32.61 12.30
CA GLN A 369 25.76 -33.92 12.89
C GLN A 369 26.83 -33.84 13.97
N ASN A 370 26.44 -34.12 15.20
CA ASN A 370 27.34 -34.42 16.30
C ASN A 370 27.07 -35.87 16.75
N ARG A 371 27.44 -36.84 15.91
CA ARG A 371 27.27 -38.26 16.22
C ARG A 371 28.55 -38.78 16.83
N ASP A 372 28.57 -38.92 18.16
CA ASP A 372 29.41 -39.84 18.96
C ASP A 372 30.95 -39.85 18.75
N GLU A 373 31.50 -39.05 17.84
CA GLU A 373 32.90 -39.11 17.39
C GLU A 373 33.54 -37.71 17.29
N ALA A 374 33.52 -36.94 18.38
CA ALA A 374 34.44 -35.84 18.66
C ALA A 374 34.67 -34.74 17.58
N ARG A 375 33.83 -34.63 16.54
CA ARG A 375 33.97 -33.66 15.44
C ARG A 375 32.62 -33.24 14.86
N LEU A 376 32.38 -31.93 14.86
CA LEU A 376 31.23 -31.26 14.25
C LEU A 376 31.26 -31.40 12.71
N VAL A 377 30.13 -31.78 12.10
CA VAL A 377 29.96 -31.79 10.64
C VAL A 377 28.81 -30.86 10.24
N LEU A 378 29.07 -29.95 9.31
CA LEU A 378 28.08 -29.03 8.74
C LEU A 378 27.86 -29.37 7.26
N ARG A 379 26.67 -29.86 6.91
CA ARG A 379 26.32 -30.14 5.50
C ARG A 379 25.64 -28.92 4.89
N MET A 380 26.14 -28.45 3.75
CA MET A 380 25.73 -27.20 3.09
C MET A 380 25.49 -27.42 1.58
N GLU A 381 24.85 -28.53 1.23
CA GLU A 381 24.61 -28.91 -0.17
C GLU A 381 23.74 -27.89 -0.91
N GLY A 382 24.13 -27.53 -2.13
CA GLY A 382 23.35 -26.64 -3.00
C GLY A 382 23.52 -25.13 -2.75
N LEU A 383 24.32 -24.71 -1.77
CA LEU A 383 24.64 -23.30 -1.53
C LEU A 383 25.78 -22.81 -2.45
N SER A 384 25.74 -21.54 -2.87
CA SER A 384 26.85 -20.91 -3.58
C SER A 384 28.06 -20.68 -2.67
N ASN A 385 29.28 -20.53 -3.23
CA ASN A 385 30.49 -20.31 -2.43
C ASN A 385 30.43 -19.05 -1.54
N GLU A 386 29.75 -18.00 -2.01
CA GLU A 386 29.57 -16.75 -1.26
C GLU A 386 28.62 -16.94 -0.08
N GLU A 387 27.52 -17.67 -0.30
CA GLU A 387 26.57 -18.03 0.75
C GLU A 387 27.20 -18.97 1.79
N GLN A 388 27.98 -19.95 1.35
CA GLN A 388 28.73 -20.84 2.23
C GLN A 388 29.66 -20.02 3.15
N ARG A 389 30.47 -19.10 2.60
CA ARG A 389 31.35 -18.22 3.38
C ARG A 389 30.58 -17.41 4.42
N ARG A 390 29.51 -16.75 3.99
CA ARG A 390 28.69 -15.92 4.87
C ARG A 390 28.05 -16.75 5.99
N LYS A 391 27.53 -17.95 5.65
CA LYS A 391 26.87 -18.82 6.61
C LYS A 391 27.84 -19.44 7.61
N ILE A 392 29.02 -19.88 7.18
CA ILE A 392 30.03 -20.42 8.09
C ILE A 392 30.49 -19.36 9.10
N ARG A 393 30.62 -18.10 8.70
CA ARG A 393 30.96 -17.00 9.63
C ARG A 393 29.82 -16.69 10.61
N GLN A 394 28.59 -16.58 10.12
CA GLN A 394 27.40 -16.37 10.97
C GLN A 394 27.21 -17.53 11.97
N GLY A 395 27.43 -18.77 11.53
CA GLY A 395 27.34 -19.93 12.40
C GLY A 395 28.45 -19.98 13.45
N PHE A 396 29.66 -19.49 13.13
CA PHE A 396 30.75 -19.35 14.10
C PHE A 396 30.41 -18.33 15.18
N GLU A 397 29.89 -17.16 14.81
CA GLU A 397 29.44 -16.13 15.77
C GLU A 397 28.42 -16.71 16.75
N LEU A 398 27.35 -17.33 16.23
CA LEU A 398 26.30 -17.96 17.05
C LEU A 398 26.84 -19.11 17.92
N TRP A 399 27.78 -19.91 17.41
CA TRP A 399 28.43 -20.98 18.17
C TRP A 399 29.22 -20.42 19.36
N THR A 400 29.96 -19.32 19.16
CA THR A 400 30.73 -18.65 20.22
C THR A 400 29.84 -17.90 21.21
N GLU A 401 28.78 -17.25 20.75
CA GLU A 401 27.78 -16.60 21.62
C GLU A 401 27.06 -17.60 22.52
N ALA A 402 26.91 -18.84 22.06
CA ALA A 402 26.40 -19.96 22.84
C ALA A 402 27.44 -20.57 23.82
N ASN A 403 28.60 -19.92 24.03
CA ASN A 403 29.70 -20.37 24.91
C ASN A 403 30.28 -21.76 24.56
N ASN A 404 30.09 -22.26 23.34
CA ASN A 404 30.73 -23.50 22.89
C ASN A 404 32.20 -23.26 22.51
N ASP A 405 33.03 -24.31 22.51
CA ASP A 405 34.46 -24.20 22.19
C ASP A 405 34.65 -23.72 20.73
N PRO A 406 35.23 -22.53 20.49
CA PRO A 406 35.48 -22.03 19.13
C PRO A 406 36.38 -22.95 18.31
N ILE A 407 37.28 -23.70 18.95
CA ILE A 407 38.20 -24.64 18.29
C ILE A 407 37.43 -25.83 17.70
N GLU A 408 36.34 -26.26 18.33
CA GLU A 408 35.48 -27.32 17.81
C GLU A 408 34.83 -26.91 16.49
N TYR A 409 34.32 -25.67 16.42
CA TYR A 409 33.72 -25.14 15.20
C TYR A 409 34.73 -24.91 14.09
N LEU A 410 35.92 -24.36 14.40
CA LEU A 410 36.97 -24.15 13.39
C LEU A 410 37.46 -25.47 12.77
N ASN A 411 37.44 -26.55 13.55
CA ASN A 411 37.77 -27.90 13.10
C ASN A 411 36.58 -28.65 12.47
N ALA A 412 35.41 -28.01 12.36
CA ALA A 412 34.23 -28.64 11.78
C ALA A 412 34.47 -29.00 10.31
N LYS A 413 34.04 -30.20 9.93
CA LYS A 413 34.05 -30.64 8.55
C LYS A 413 32.86 -30.02 7.83
N ILE A 414 33.12 -29.32 6.74
CA ILE A 414 32.09 -28.81 5.84
C ILE A 414 31.88 -29.84 4.74
N ASP A 415 30.67 -30.40 4.66
CA ASP A 415 30.26 -31.31 3.60
C ASP A 415 29.47 -30.53 2.54
N LEU A 416 29.99 -30.47 1.32
CA LEU A 416 29.37 -29.76 0.19
C LEU A 416 28.74 -30.75 -0.81
N GLY A 417 28.60 -32.02 -0.43
CA GLY A 417 28.08 -33.08 -1.28
C GLY A 417 29.19 -33.93 -1.91
N PRO A 418 28.89 -34.73 -2.95
CA PRO A 418 29.56 -36.01 -3.24
C PRO A 418 31.07 -35.96 -3.57
N ARG A 419 31.70 -34.79 -3.69
CA ARG A 419 33.15 -34.65 -4.00
C ARG A 419 33.89 -33.48 -3.33
N MET A 420 33.29 -32.74 -2.39
CA MET A 420 33.98 -31.60 -1.75
C MET A 420 33.78 -31.61 -0.24
N ALA A 421 34.88 -31.83 0.49
CA ALA A 421 34.95 -31.62 1.93
C ALA A 421 36.00 -30.54 2.22
N SER A 422 35.65 -29.58 3.06
CA SER A 422 36.56 -28.53 3.54
C SER A 422 36.48 -28.43 5.07
N THR A 423 37.25 -27.54 5.67
CA THR A 423 37.19 -27.23 7.10
C THR A 423 36.72 -25.81 7.31
N ALA A 424 35.91 -25.56 8.35
CA ALA A 424 35.37 -24.23 8.65
C ALA A 424 36.48 -23.17 8.77
N ARG A 425 37.65 -23.55 9.32
CA ARG A 425 38.85 -22.70 9.39
C ARG A 425 39.21 -22.03 8.06
N TYR A 426 39.10 -22.74 6.94
CA TYR A 426 39.41 -22.20 5.61
C TYR A 426 38.54 -20.99 5.20
N TYR A 427 37.33 -20.88 5.75
CA TYR A 427 36.38 -19.81 5.41
C TYR A 427 36.40 -18.63 6.40
N ILE A 428 37.01 -18.85 7.56
CA ILE A 428 37.09 -17.87 8.65
C ILE A 428 38.46 -17.18 8.65
N GLU A 429 39.53 -17.91 8.33
CA GLU A 429 40.91 -17.38 8.28
C GLU A 429 41.34 -16.89 6.88
N ALA A 430 40.50 -17.07 5.85
CA ALA A 430 40.67 -16.52 4.50
C ALA A 430 39.73 -15.34 4.25
#